data_AF-A0A970Q2I2-F1
#
_entry.id   AF-A0A970Q2I2-F1
#
_cell.length_a   1.000
_cell.length_b   1.000
_cell.length_c   1.000
_cell.angle_alpha   90.00
_cell.angle_beta   90.00
_cell.angle_gamma   90.00
#
_symmetry.space_group_name_H-M   'P 1'
#
loop_
_entity.id
_entity.type
_entity.pdbx_description
1 polymer ?
#
loop_
_entity_poly.entity_id
_entity_poly.type
_entity_poly.pdbx_seq_one_letter_code
_entity_poly.pdbx_strand_id
1 'polypeptide(L)' 'MCVTEMPVKGSLERCIRILVVVNADENQEVRHVYLEGAKKLRPDLSD' A
#
# COMPACT_ATOMS: atom_id res chain seq x y z
N MET A 1 -13.33 0.79 -8.49
CA MET A 1 -12.73 1.85 -9.33
C MET A 1 -11.25 1.54 -9.45
N CYS A 2 -10.66 1.71 -10.64
CA CYS A 2 -9.23 1.49 -10.87
C CYS A 2 -8.64 2.75 -11.52
N VAL A 3 -7.41 3.08 -11.15
CA VAL A 3 -6.66 4.21 -11.73
C VAL A 3 -5.21 3.79 -11.95
N THR A 4 -4.56 4.45 -12.91
CA THR A 4 -3.13 4.26 -13.15
C THR A 4 -2.33 5.12 -12.17
N GLU A 5 -1.34 4.51 -11.52
CA GLU A 5 -0.40 5.21 -10.65
C GLU A 5 0.44 6.24 -11.42
N MET A 6 0.87 7.29 -10.75
CA MET A 6 1.82 8.26 -11.31
C MET A 6 3.17 7.59 -11.69
N PRO A 7 3.69 7.81 -12.92
CA PRO A 7 4.93 7.19 -13.38
C PRO A 7 6.17 7.94 -12.85
N VAL A 8 6.51 7.74 -11.58
CA VAL A 8 7.70 8.36 -10.96
C VAL A 8 8.96 7.61 -11.36
N LYS A 9 10.00 8.33 -11.80
CA LYS A 9 11.30 7.73 -12.16
C LYS A 9 11.90 7.01 -10.95
N GLY A 10 12.30 5.74 -11.13
CA GLY A 10 12.86 4.90 -10.07
C GLY A 10 11.81 4.31 -9.11
N SER A 11 10.51 4.47 -9.39
CA SER A 11 9.45 3.83 -8.63
C SER A 11 9.41 2.32 -8.86
N LEU A 12 8.74 1.61 -7.94
CA LEU A 12 8.59 0.16 -8.02
C LEU A 12 7.76 -0.23 -9.24
N GLU A 13 8.39 -0.93 -10.19
CA GLU A 13 7.73 -1.45 -11.37
C GLU A 13 6.75 -2.59 -11.02
N ARG A 14 5.71 -2.76 -11.84
CA ARG A 14 4.71 -3.83 -11.71
C ARG A 14 4.06 -3.89 -10.31
N CYS A 15 3.86 -2.72 -9.69
CA CYS A 15 3.25 -2.60 -8.37
C CYS A 15 1.73 -2.38 -8.49
N ILE A 16 0.95 -3.19 -7.78
CA ILE A 16 -0.51 -3.00 -7.61
C ILE A 16 -0.75 -2.43 -6.22
N ARG A 17 -1.52 -1.35 -6.13
CA ARG A 17 -1.94 -0.74 -4.86
C ARG A 17 -3.45 -0.84 -4.71
N ILE A 18 -3.89 -1.09 -3.48
CA ILE A 18 -5.30 -1.21 -3.14
C ILE A 18 -5.60 -0.23 -2.02
N LEU A 19 -6.61 0.61 -2.23
CA LEU A 19 -7.26 1.38 -1.18
C LEU A 19 -8.59 0.71 -0.87
N VAL A 20 -8.77 0.27 0.37
CA VAL A 20 -10.06 -0.26 0.85
C VAL A 20 -10.64 0.74 1.83
N VAL A 21 -11.84 1.23 1.52
CA VAL A 21 -12.63 2.05 2.43
C VAL A 21 -13.55 1.12 3.20
N VAL A 22 -13.41 1.10 4.53
CA VAL A 22 -14.24 0.32 5.44
C VAL A 22 -14.85 1.23 6.49
N ASN A 23 -16.07 0.93 6.91
CA ASN A 23 -16.61 1.50 8.14
C ASN A 23 -16.10 0.62 9.29
N ALA A 24 -15.43 1.21 10.26
CA ALA A 24 -14.88 0.53 11.42
C ALA A 24 -15.13 1.37 12.68
N ASP A 25 -15.02 0.74 13.85
CA ASP A 25 -15.14 1.42 15.13
C ASP A 25 -13.97 2.39 15.37
N GLU A 26 -14.17 3.42 16.19
CA GLU A 26 -13.22 4.53 16.38
C GLU A 26 -11.80 4.09 16.79
N ASN A 27 -11.66 2.95 17.46
CA ASN A 27 -10.38 2.43 17.94
C ASN A 27 -9.86 1.24 17.14
N GLN A 28 -10.39 1.00 15.93
CA GLN A 28 -9.90 -0.09 15.09
C GLN A 28 -8.47 0.20 14.62
N GLU A 29 -7.52 -0.61 15.08
CA GLU A 29 -6.16 -0.58 14.56
C GLU A 29 -6.14 -1.09 13.10
N VAL A 30 -5.60 -0.29 12.19
CA VAL A 30 -5.48 -0.64 10.77
C VAL A 30 -4.11 -1.23 10.49
N ARG A 31 -4.08 -2.46 9.97
CA ARG A 31 -2.86 -3.13 9.52
C ARG A 31 -2.70 -3.01 8.01
N HIS A 32 -1.79 -2.16 7.57
CA HIS A 32 -1.45 -2.05 6.16
C HIS A 32 -0.49 -3.16 5.75
N VAL A 33 -0.84 -3.93 4.72
CA VAL A 33 -0.06 -5.09 4.26
C VAL A 33 0.71 -4.74 2.99
N TYR A 34 2.03 -4.96 3.02
CA TYR A 34 2.91 -4.79 1.87
C TYR A 34 3.59 -6.13 1.55
N LEU A 35 3.37 -6.64 0.34
CA LEU A 35 3.86 -7.96 -0.08
C LEU A 35 4.97 -7.82 -1.13
N GLU A 36 5.76 -8.88 -1.30
CA GLU A 36 6.80 -8.96 -2.32
C GLU A 36 7.75 -7.75 -2.32
N GLY A 37 8.07 -7.19 -3.49
CA GLY A 37 8.89 -5.99 -3.63
C GLY A 37 8.29 -4.73 -3.01
N ALA A 38 6.99 -4.71 -2.70
CA ALA A 38 6.32 -3.54 -2.12
C ALA A 38 6.66 -3.34 -0.64
N LYS A 39 7.23 -4.33 0.06
CA LYS A 39 7.75 -4.15 1.43
C LYS A 39 8.70 -2.94 1.54
N LYS A 40 9.52 -2.72 0.51
CA LYS A 40 10.46 -1.59 0.41
C LYS A 40 9.79 -0.20 0.44
N LEU A 41 8.48 -0.12 0.19
CA LEU A 41 7.71 1.13 0.23
C LEU A 41 7.36 1.57 1.65
N ARG A 42 7.40 0.64 2.63
CA ARG A 42 7.18 0.90 4.06
C ARG A 42 8.27 0.20 4.88
N PRO A 43 9.51 0.74 4.88
CA PRO A 43 10.60 0.16 5.65
C PRO A 43 10.32 0.15 7.17
N ASP A 44 9.45 1.04 7.63
CA ASP A 44 8.98 1.12 9.01
C ASP A 44 8.03 -0.02 9.43
N LEU A 45 7.47 -0.77 8.46
CA LEU A 45 6.63 -1.95 8.70
C LEU A 45 7.32 -3.26 8.31
N SER A 46 8.56 -3.18 7.83
CA SER A 46 9.30 -4.34 7.36
C SER A 46 10.10 -4.92 8.53
N ASP A 47 9.65 -6.07 9.04
CA ASP A 47 10.48 -6.97 9.85
C ASP A 47 11.63 -7.58 9.03
#